data_AF-V7AH89-F1
#
_entry.id   AF-V7AH89-F1
#
_cell.length_a   1.000
_cell.length_b   1.000
_cell.length_c   1.000
_cell.angle_alpha   90.00
_cell.angle_beta   90.00
_cell.angle_gamma   90.00
#
_symmetry.space_group_name_H-M   'P 1'
#
loop_
_entity.id
_entity.type
_entity.pdbx_description
1 polymer ?
#
loop_
_entity_poly.entity_id
_entity_poly.type
_entity_poly.pdbx_seq_one_letter_code
_entity_poly.pdbx_strand_id
1 'polypeptide(L)' 'MDHEDPHTHLATFYELVGTMGFQSGDLESVYMHLFPFSLAGKAKEWLISHPNQSLTK' A
#
# COMPACT_ATOMS: atom_id res chain seq x y z
N MET A 1 -17.59 -14.08 4.41
CA MET A 1 -17.24 -12.76 3.85
C MET A 1 -15.95 -12.40 4.53
N ASP A 2 -14.89 -12.88 3.91
CA ASP A 2 -13.56 -12.96 4.46
C ASP A 2 -12.96 -11.57 4.33
N HIS A 3 -13.16 -10.77 5.37
CA HIS A 3 -12.48 -9.49 5.49
C HIS A 3 -11.01 -9.82 5.74
N GLU A 4 -10.17 -9.61 4.73
CA GLU A 4 -8.73 -9.71 4.88
C GLU A 4 -8.30 -8.84 6.06
N ASP A 5 -7.55 -9.46 6.99
CA ASP A 5 -7.11 -8.75 8.18
C ASP A 5 -6.10 -7.67 7.79
N PRO A 6 -6.31 -6.40 8.18
CA PRO A 6 -5.46 -5.31 7.77
C PRO A 6 -4.02 -5.45 8.29
N HIS A 7 -3.78 -6.13 9.42
CA HIS A 7 -2.41 -6.40 9.88
C HIS A 7 -1.73 -7.44 9.00
N THR A 8 -2.44 -8.50 8.61
CA THR A 8 -1.90 -9.50 7.68
C THR A 8 -1.61 -8.92 6.31
N HIS A 9 -2.49 -8.04 5.81
CA HIS A 9 -2.28 -7.33 4.54
C HIS A 9 -1.01 -6.46 4.58
N LEU A 10 -0.87 -5.65 5.64
CA LEU A 10 0.31 -4.79 5.81
C LEU A 10 1.58 -5.60 5.96
N ALA A 11 1.58 -6.68 6.75
CA ALA A 11 2.75 -7.54 6.91
C ALA A 11 3.20 -8.15 5.56
N THR A 12 2.26 -8.67 4.79
CA THR A 12 2.51 -9.23 3.44
C THR A 12 3.05 -8.16 2.49
N PHE A 13 2.50 -6.95 2.56
CA PHE A 13 2.95 -5.82 1.76
C PHE A 13 4.39 -5.40 2.11
N TYR A 14 4.73 -5.31 3.40
CA TYR A 14 6.09 -4.99 3.85
C TYR A 14 7.10 -6.06 3.43
N GLU A 15 6.74 -7.35 3.54
CA GLU A 15 7.58 -8.45 3.06
C GLU A 15 7.84 -8.38 1.55
N LEU A 16 6.80 -8.10 0.75
CA LEU A 16 6.88 -7.98 -0.71
C LEU A 16 7.83 -6.85 -1.16
N VAL A 17 7.71 -5.67 -0.57
CA VAL A 17 8.61 -4.57 -0.90
C VAL A 17 10.01 -4.82 -0.34
N GLY A 18 10.13 -5.48 0.82
CA GLY A 18 11.40 -5.89 1.40
C GLY A 18 12.18 -6.87 0.51
N THR A 19 11.48 -7.72 -0.24
CA THR A 19 12.11 -8.65 -1.20
C THR A 19 12.60 -7.96 -2.47
N MET A 20 12.11 -6.77 -2.80
CA MET A 20 12.54 -6.01 -3.99
C MET A 20 13.90 -5.33 -3.79
N GLY A 21 14.46 -5.33 -2.57
CA GLY A 21 15.83 -4.88 -2.31
C GLY A 21 16.04 -3.36 -2.44
N PHE A 22 14.99 -2.56 -2.23
CA PHE A 22 15.10 -1.10 -2.24
C PHE A 22 16.00 -0.60 -1.11
N GLN A 23 16.76 0.47 -1.38
CA GLN A 23 17.50 1.20 -0.35
C GLN A 23 16.49 1.77 0.66
N SER A 24 16.80 1.67 1.95
CA SER A 24 15.88 2.05 3.03
C SER A 24 15.41 3.51 2.99
N GLY A 25 16.16 4.40 2.33
CA GLY A 25 15.78 5.79 2.12
C GLY A 25 14.65 6.02 1.11
N ASP A 26 14.44 5.08 0.16
CA ASP A 26 13.38 5.15 -0.86
C ASP A 26 12.18 4.28 -0.53
N LEU A 27 12.31 3.37 0.45
CA LEU A 27 11.26 2.45 0.84
C LEU A 27 9.94 3.16 1.17
N GLU A 28 9.98 4.30 1.87
CA GLU A 28 8.78 5.04 2.25
C GLU A 28 8.02 5.57 1.02
N SER A 29 8.73 6.11 0.03
CA SER A 29 8.15 6.55 -1.24
C SER A 29 7.64 5.37 -2.06
N VAL A 30 8.37 4.26 -2.08
CA VAL A 30 7.96 3.02 -2.74
C VAL A 30 6.70 2.45 -2.08
N TYR A 31 6.62 2.41 -0.75
CA TYR A 31 5.42 1.99 -0.02
C TYR A 31 4.24 2.86 -0.40
N MET A 32 4.40 4.18 -0.38
CA MET A 32 3.36 5.13 -0.78
C MET A 32 2.89 4.92 -2.22
N HIS A 33 3.80 4.66 -3.16
CA HIS A 33 3.44 4.41 -4.56
C HIS A 33 2.82 3.03 -4.80
N LEU A 34 3.23 1.99 -4.07
CA LEU A 34 2.76 0.61 -4.25
C LEU A 34 1.51 0.27 -3.42
N PHE A 35 1.27 0.99 -2.32
CA PHE A 35 0.11 0.79 -1.45
C PHE A 35 -1.24 0.85 -2.19
N PRO A 36 -1.49 1.79 -3.13
CA PRO A 36 -2.71 1.79 -3.94
C PRO A 36 -2.91 0.51 -4.77
N PHE A 37 -1.82 -0.17 -5.13
CA PHE A 37 -1.85 -1.40 -5.91
C PHE A 37 -2.05 -2.65 -5.05
N SER A 38 -1.71 -2.60 -3.76
CA SER A 38 -2.01 -3.70 -2.83
C SER A 38 -3.50 -3.74 -2.46
N LEU A 39 -4.20 -2.60 -2.51
CA LEU A 39 -5.63 -2.55 -2.20
C LEU A 39 -6.49 -3.14 -3.32
N ALA A 40 -7.50 -3.92 -2.93
CA ALA A 40 -8.49 -4.51 -3.83
C ALA A 40 -9.93 -4.15 -3.43
N GLY A 41 -10.85 -4.26 -4.40
CA GLY A 41 -12.28 -4.04 -4.20
C GLY A 41 -12.61 -2.68 -3.57
N LYS A 42 -13.41 -2.70 -2.50
CA LYS A 42 -13.90 -1.48 -1.83
C LYS A 42 -12.80 -0.59 -1.27
N ALA A 43 -11.64 -1.15 -0.89
CA ALA A 43 -10.54 -0.35 -0.35
C ALA A 43 -9.85 0.48 -1.45
N LYS A 44 -9.69 -0.11 -2.64
CA LYS A 44 -9.21 0.60 -3.83
C LYS A 44 -10.20 1.67 -4.28
N GLU A 45 -11.49 1.33 -4.30
CA GLU A 45 -12.55 2.29 -4.60
C GLU A 45 -12.59 3.45 -3.59
N TRP A 46 -12.42 3.17 -2.29
CA TRP A 46 -12.33 4.19 -1.25
C TRP A 46 -11.14 5.13 -1.46
N LEU A 47 -9.97 4.59 -1.84
CA LEU A 47 -8.77 5.37 -2.12
C LEU A 47 -8.95 6.26 -3.36
N ILE A 48 -9.53 5.74 -4.44
CA ILE A 48 -9.81 6.49 -5.67
C ILE A 48 -10.92 7.53 -5.46
N SER A 49 -11.90 7.22 -4.59
CA SER A 49 -13.00 8.11 -4.24
C SER A 49 -12.56 9.31 -3.38
N HIS A 50 -11.32 9.34 -2.89
CA HIS A 50 -10.72 10.50 -2.21
C HIS A 50 -9.65 11.13 -3.12
N PRO A 51 -10.04 11.92 -4.15
CA PRO A 51 -9.13 12.31 -5.21
C PRO A 51 -8.01 13.28 -4.82
N ASN A 52 -7.84 13.75 -3.58
CA ASN A 52 -6.79 14.73 -3.27
C ASN A 52 -6.37 14.66 -1.80
N GLN A 53 -5.05 14.55 -1.51
CA GLN A 53 -4.29 15.41 -0.57
C GLN A 53 -3.09 14.78 0.19
N SER A 54 -2.60 13.56 -0.05
CA SER A 54 -1.46 13.07 0.80
C SER A 54 -0.34 12.23 0.19
N LEU A 55 -0.34 11.85 -1.10
CA LEU A 55 0.75 11.02 -1.67
C LEU A 55 1.73 11.77 -2.58
N THR A 56 1.61 13.09 -2.67
CA THR A 56 2.57 13.95 -3.38
C THR A 56 2.97 15.10 -2.46
N LYS A 57 4.09 14.96 -1.75
CA LYS A 57 4.87 16.10 -1.29
C LYS A 57 6.31 15.89 -1.72
#